data_AF-A0A395GXE2-F1
#
_entry.id   AF-A0A395GXE2-F1
#
_cell.length_a   1.000
_cell.length_b   1.000
_cell.length_c   1.000
_cell.angle_alpha   90.00
_cell.angle_beta   90.00
_cell.angle_gamma   90.00
#
_symmetry.space_group_name_H-M   'P 1'
#
loop_
_entity.id
_entity.type
_entity.pdbx_description
1 polymer ?
#
loop_
_entity_poly.entity_id
_entity_poly.type
_entity_poly.pdbx_seq_one_letter_code
_entity_poly.pdbx_strand_id
1 'polypeptide(L)'
;MSDQPTRPLANPRNLPHRPPKPEEPNAPLFFHPFQETLEPADKPDYPTHKPTWEEYQNIRALHIYIQNSLTRVTQRGYPSPIGITYKAWGDFNFEALFEPHYFWHVSLTCRTPMDIHLPHMKCLLANDIPGDDQLTRGELICTVNLMVGRLHTRHLRPHVVAPVMLFSLLGPQHLRVLEAYYNGVNLVVQKTRLYDMMEYDEGLMDLLMKWWVGHAVGETELITRDILVS
;
A
#
# COMPACT_ATOMS: atom_id res chain seq x y z
N MET A 1 63.71 -37.38 -25.15
CA MET A 1 62.55 -37.00 -25.99
C MET A 1 61.33 -37.71 -25.45
N SER A 2 60.46 -36.98 -24.76
CA SER A 2 59.10 -37.39 -24.42
C SER A 2 58.31 -36.11 -24.18
N ASP A 3 57.50 -35.75 -25.17
CA ASP A 3 56.63 -34.58 -25.22
C ASP A 3 55.40 -34.82 -24.33
N GLN A 4 55.11 -33.91 -23.39
CA GLN A 4 53.80 -33.82 -22.75
C GLN A 4 53.15 -32.49 -23.17
N PRO A 5 51.90 -32.50 -23.68
CA PRO A 5 51.24 -31.29 -24.10
C PRO A 5 50.74 -30.50 -22.88
N THR A 6 51.14 -29.24 -22.80
CA THR A 6 50.60 -28.22 -21.90
C THR A 6 49.08 -28.08 -22.07
N ARG A 7 48.32 -28.30 -20.99
CA ARG A 7 46.89 -27.97 -20.90
C ARG A 7 46.70 -26.44 -21.03
N PRO A 8 45.69 -25.94 -21.77
CA PRO A 8 45.37 -24.52 -21.75
C PRO A 8 44.77 -24.13 -20.40
N LEU A 9 45.24 -23.02 -19.81
CA LEU A 9 44.57 -22.39 -18.67
C LEU A 9 43.16 -21.96 -19.10
N ALA A 10 42.15 -22.41 -18.35
CA ALA A 10 40.77 -21.99 -18.54
C ALA A 10 40.64 -20.48 -18.31
N ASN A 11 40.11 -19.78 -19.32
CA ASN A 11 39.80 -18.36 -19.29
C ASN A 11 38.69 -18.11 -18.25
N PRO A 12 38.90 -17.28 -17.20
CA PRO A 12 37.94 -17.09 -16.10
C PRO A 12 36.64 -16.35 -16.50
N ARG A 13 36.41 -16.11 -17.79
CA ARG A 13 35.25 -15.36 -18.31
C ARG A 13 34.05 -16.22 -18.73
N ASN A 14 34.13 -17.55 -18.61
CA ASN A 14 33.02 -18.46 -18.95
C ASN A 14 32.51 -19.23 -17.73
N LEU A 15 32.19 -18.53 -16.65
CA LEU A 15 31.28 -19.07 -15.64
C LEU A 15 29.86 -18.95 -16.20
N PRO A 16 29.03 -20.01 -16.15
CA PRO A 16 27.63 -19.87 -16.53
C PRO A 16 27.01 -18.79 -15.64
N HIS A 17 26.59 -17.68 -16.25
CA HIS A 17 25.72 -16.71 -15.61
C HIS A 17 24.45 -17.47 -15.19
N ARG A 18 24.41 -17.88 -13.92
CA ARG A 18 23.16 -18.32 -13.31
C ARG A 18 22.22 -17.13 -13.44
N PRO A 19 21.07 -17.27 -14.12
CA PRO A 19 20.08 -16.21 -14.10
C PRO A 19 19.78 -15.91 -12.62
N PRO A 20 19.67 -14.62 -12.22
CA PRO A 20 19.23 -14.30 -10.87
C PRO A 20 17.94 -15.09 -10.63
N LYS A 21 17.88 -15.78 -9.49
CA LYS A 21 16.62 -16.37 -9.05
C LYS A 21 15.58 -15.25 -9.07
N PRO A 22 14.35 -15.49 -9.53
CA PRO A 22 13.27 -14.52 -9.33
C PRO A 22 13.27 -14.18 -7.84
N GLU A 23 13.48 -12.91 -7.51
CA GLU A 23 13.33 -12.44 -6.13
C GLU A 23 11.89 -12.77 -5.75
N GLU A 24 11.72 -13.64 -4.74
CA GLU A 24 10.41 -13.85 -4.15
C GLU A 24 9.88 -12.49 -3.71
N PRO A 25 8.59 -12.17 -3.92
CA PRO A 25 8.04 -10.90 -3.49
C PRO A 25 8.35 -10.74 -2.00
N ASN A 26 9.17 -9.74 -1.65
CA ASN A 26 9.48 -9.47 -0.26
C ASN A 26 8.17 -9.25 0.49
N ALA A 27 8.01 -9.93 1.61
CA ALA A 27 6.83 -9.75 2.46
C ALA A 27 6.70 -8.27 2.89
N PRO A 28 5.47 -7.76 3.05
CA PRO A 28 5.25 -6.41 3.58
C PRO A 28 5.99 -6.21 4.91
N LEU A 29 6.68 -5.08 5.04
CA LEU A 29 7.58 -4.80 6.16
C LEU A 29 6.89 -4.03 7.29
N PHE A 30 5.86 -3.24 6.96
CA PHE A 30 5.28 -2.25 7.85
C PHE A 30 3.82 -2.47 8.17
N PHE A 31 3.16 -3.38 7.45
CA PHE A 31 1.78 -3.76 7.72
C PHE A 31 1.64 -5.26 7.86
N HIS A 32 0.77 -5.67 8.78
CA HIS A 32 0.44 -7.08 8.99
C HIS A 32 -1.08 -7.26 8.87
N PRO A 33 -1.58 -8.25 8.13
CA PRO A 33 -3.01 -8.44 7.98
C PRO A 33 -3.63 -8.87 9.31
N PHE A 34 -4.88 -8.44 9.51
CA PHE A 34 -5.69 -8.90 10.63
C PHE A 34 -5.89 -10.42 10.55
N GLN A 35 -5.68 -11.12 11.66
CA GLN A 35 -5.62 -12.59 11.67
C GLN A 35 -6.94 -13.27 12.02
N GLU A 36 -7.84 -12.57 12.72
CA GLU A 36 -9.12 -13.15 13.10
C GLU A 36 -10.13 -13.05 11.96
N THR A 37 -11.25 -13.75 12.13
CA THR A 37 -12.37 -13.71 11.19
C THR A 37 -13.04 -12.36 11.25
N LEU A 38 -13.25 -11.75 10.09
CA LEU A 38 -14.08 -10.56 9.98
C LEU A 38 -15.55 -10.98 9.89
N GLU A 39 -16.40 -10.25 10.60
CA GLU A 39 -17.85 -10.42 10.47
C GLU A 39 -18.28 -10.18 9.01
N PRO A 40 -19.00 -11.12 8.38
CA PRO A 40 -19.43 -10.97 7.00
C PRO A 40 -20.16 -9.65 6.77
N ALA A 41 -19.93 -9.05 5.60
CA ALA A 41 -20.79 -7.96 5.16
C ALA A 41 -22.19 -8.53 4.86
N ASP A 42 -23.23 -7.77 5.19
CA ASP A 42 -24.59 -8.09 4.74
C ASP A 42 -24.59 -8.15 3.20
N LYS A 43 -25.50 -8.96 2.63
CA LYS A 43 -25.57 -9.29 1.19
C LYS A 43 -25.03 -8.16 0.30
N PRO A 44 -23.87 -8.35 -0.36
CA PRO A 44 -23.15 -7.25 -0.99
C PRO A 44 -23.92 -6.69 -2.19
N ASP A 45 -24.20 -5.39 -2.18
CA ASP A 45 -24.62 -4.65 -3.38
C ASP A 45 -23.37 -4.36 -4.23
N TYR A 46 -22.75 -5.41 -4.75
CA TYR A 46 -21.52 -5.32 -5.52
C TYR A 46 -21.79 -4.69 -6.90
N PRO A 47 -21.03 -3.67 -7.29
CA PRO A 47 -21.28 -2.97 -8.54
C PRO A 47 -20.87 -3.84 -9.74
N THR A 48 -21.86 -4.29 -10.51
CA THR A 48 -21.62 -5.02 -11.75
C THR A 48 -20.94 -4.14 -12.80
N HIS A 49 -19.85 -4.64 -13.39
CA HIS A 49 -19.22 -4.00 -14.54
C HIS A 49 -20.21 -3.81 -15.69
N LYS A 50 -20.26 -2.61 -16.25
CA LYS A 50 -21.08 -2.28 -17.42
C LYS A 50 -20.19 -1.88 -18.58
N PRO A 51 -20.00 -2.74 -19.60
CA PRO A 51 -19.17 -2.42 -20.77
C PRO A 51 -19.65 -1.21 -21.57
N THR A 52 -20.92 -0.83 -21.42
CA THR A 52 -21.51 0.36 -22.06
C THR A 52 -21.23 1.66 -21.32
N TRP A 53 -20.69 1.58 -20.10
CA TRP A 53 -20.34 2.73 -19.28
C TRP A 53 -18.92 3.15 -19.58
N GLU A 54 -18.69 4.46 -19.46
CA GLU A 54 -17.35 5.01 -19.46
C GLU A 54 -16.56 4.46 -18.26
N GLU A 55 -15.24 4.30 -18.40
CA GLU A 55 -14.41 3.67 -17.36
C GLU A 55 -14.56 4.37 -16.00
N TYR A 56 -14.59 5.71 -15.98
CA TYR A 56 -14.78 6.49 -14.75
C TYR A 56 -16.09 6.17 -14.02
N GLN A 57 -17.15 5.76 -14.74
CA GLN A 57 -18.43 5.41 -14.13
C GLN A 57 -18.35 4.06 -13.42
N ASN A 58 -17.70 3.09 -14.07
CA ASN A 58 -17.45 1.76 -13.50
C ASN A 58 -16.53 1.84 -12.27
N ILE A 59 -15.46 2.64 -12.36
CA ILE A 59 -14.52 2.90 -11.25
C ILE A 59 -15.24 3.56 -10.09
N ARG A 60 -16.06 4.58 -10.34
CA ARG A 60 -16.82 5.28 -9.29
C ARG A 60 -17.77 4.35 -8.54
N ALA A 61 -18.41 3.42 -9.22
CA ALA A 61 -19.28 2.45 -8.58
C ALA A 61 -18.49 1.50 -7.66
N LEU A 62 -17.36 0.96 -8.15
CA LEU A 62 -16.43 0.14 -7.35
C LEU A 62 -15.88 0.93 -6.15
N HIS A 63 -15.50 2.18 -6.39
CA HIS A 63 -14.98 3.09 -5.37
C HIS A 63 -15.93 3.31 -4.21
N ILE A 64 -17.19 3.62 -4.50
CA ILE A 64 -18.23 3.78 -3.47
C ILE A 64 -18.38 2.48 -2.67
N TYR A 65 -18.42 1.34 -3.36
CA TYR A 65 -18.56 0.03 -2.71
C TYR A 65 -17.38 -0.31 -1.79
N ILE A 66 -16.14 -0.15 -2.27
CA ILE A 66 -14.93 -0.39 -1.48
C ILE A 66 -14.88 0.57 -0.30
N GLN A 67 -15.07 1.87 -0.51
CA GLN A 67 -15.07 2.85 0.57
C GLN A 67 -16.08 2.50 1.67
N ASN A 68 -17.31 2.15 1.29
CA ASN A 68 -18.34 1.73 2.24
C ASN A 68 -17.94 0.45 2.99
N SER A 69 -17.33 -0.52 2.30
CA SER A 69 -16.84 -1.76 2.92
C SER A 69 -15.74 -1.48 3.95
N LEU A 70 -14.72 -0.71 3.58
CA LEU A 70 -13.61 -0.31 4.45
C LEU A 70 -14.10 0.48 5.67
N THR A 71 -15.07 1.38 5.48
CA THR A 71 -15.67 2.18 6.56
C THR A 71 -16.43 1.31 7.53
N ARG A 72 -17.24 0.35 7.03
CA ARG A 72 -18.02 -0.57 7.89
C ARG A 72 -17.14 -1.45 8.76
N VAL A 73 -16.08 -2.05 8.20
CA VAL A 73 -15.17 -2.89 8.99
C VAL A 73 -14.41 -2.09 10.04
N THR A 74 -14.15 -0.80 9.79
CA THR A 74 -13.52 0.10 10.76
C THR A 74 -14.48 0.51 11.90
N GLN A 75 -15.79 0.61 11.64
CA GLN A 75 -16.80 1.03 12.63
C GLN A 75 -17.25 -0.08 13.60
N ARG A 76 -17.07 -1.37 13.24
CA ARG A 76 -17.58 -2.52 13.99
C ARG A 76 -16.80 -2.90 15.28
N GLY A 77 -15.86 -2.09 15.75
CA GLY A 77 -15.41 -2.15 17.15
C GLY A 77 -14.29 -3.13 17.53
N TYR A 78 -13.27 -3.31 16.68
CA TYR A 78 -11.94 -3.72 17.19
C TYR A 78 -11.35 -2.57 18.01
N PRO A 79 -10.79 -2.85 19.20
CA PRO A 79 -10.97 -2.04 20.40
C PRO A 79 -10.80 -0.57 20.07
N SER A 80 -11.90 0.18 20.07
CA SER A 80 -11.89 1.63 19.91
C SER A 80 -11.08 2.22 21.06
N PRO A 81 -9.83 2.68 20.85
CA PRO A 81 -9.15 3.44 21.86
C PRO A 81 -9.67 4.87 21.72
N ILE A 82 -9.82 5.55 22.85
CA ILE A 82 -10.04 6.99 22.92
C ILE A 82 -9.09 7.67 21.92
N GLY A 83 -9.64 8.24 20.83
CA GLY A 83 -8.81 8.99 19.88
C GLY A 83 -9.08 8.80 18.38
N ILE A 84 -10.03 7.96 17.94
CA ILE A 84 -10.51 8.02 16.54
C ILE A 84 -11.39 9.26 16.38
N THR A 85 -10.76 10.40 16.13
CA THR A 85 -11.44 11.53 15.48
C THR A 85 -11.41 11.27 13.99
N TYR A 86 -12.60 11.19 13.37
CA TYR A 86 -12.73 11.61 11.98
C TYR A 86 -12.17 13.03 11.92
N LYS A 87 -10.94 13.15 11.43
CA LYS A 87 -10.31 14.42 11.16
C LYS A 87 -10.58 14.67 9.68
N ALA A 88 -11.48 15.62 9.41
CA ALA A 88 -11.65 16.13 8.05
C ALA A 88 -10.28 16.55 7.50
N TRP A 89 -10.07 16.43 6.20
CA TRP A 89 -8.78 16.57 5.50
C TRP A 89 -7.88 17.74 5.97
N GLY A 90 -8.44 18.82 6.51
CA GLY A 90 -7.70 20.00 7.00
C GLY A 90 -6.84 19.79 8.25
N ASP A 91 -6.93 18.65 8.93
CA ASP A 91 -6.29 18.46 10.24
C ASP A 91 -4.90 17.80 10.21
N PHE A 92 -4.44 17.35 9.03
CA PHE A 92 -3.16 16.67 8.85
C PHE A 92 -2.13 17.46 8.02
N ASN A 93 -2.44 18.69 7.60
CA ASN A 93 -1.58 19.47 6.69
C ASN A 93 -1.12 18.69 5.45
N PHE A 94 -1.91 17.71 4.99
CA PHE A 94 -1.64 17.09 3.70
C PHE A 94 -1.88 18.15 2.61
N GLU A 95 -0.98 18.22 1.61
CA GLU A 95 -1.26 19.00 0.41
C GLU A 95 -2.52 18.46 -0.30
N ALA A 96 -2.94 19.09 -1.41
CA ALA A 96 -4.08 18.60 -2.17
C ALA A 96 -3.88 17.13 -2.59
N LEU A 97 -4.67 16.23 -1.99
CA LEU A 97 -4.68 14.80 -2.31
C LEU A 97 -5.66 14.51 -3.46
N PHE A 98 -5.66 15.37 -4.47
CA PHE A 98 -6.44 15.21 -5.69
C PHE A 98 -5.84 16.10 -6.78
N GLU A 99 -6.00 15.67 -8.04
CA GLU A 99 -5.66 16.50 -9.19
C GLU A 99 -6.66 16.30 -10.33
N PRO A 100 -7.52 17.29 -10.60
CA PRO A 100 -8.57 17.14 -11.61
C PRO A 100 -8.01 16.89 -13.02
N HIS A 101 -6.87 17.51 -13.35
CA HIS A 101 -6.21 17.35 -14.66
C HIS A 101 -5.59 15.98 -14.86
N TYR A 102 -5.35 15.23 -13.78
CA TYR A 102 -4.75 13.89 -13.81
C TYR A 102 -5.74 12.83 -13.31
N PHE A 103 -7.01 13.20 -13.14
CA PHE A 103 -8.13 12.31 -12.88
C PHE A 103 -7.93 11.36 -11.68
N TRP A 104 -7.39 11.87 -10.58
CA TRP A 104 -7.28 11.08 -9.34
C TRP A 104 -7.66 11.89 -8.11
N HIS A 105 -8.15 11.19 -7.08
CA HIS A 105 -8.42 11.75 -5.76
C HIS A 105 -8.32 10.69 -4.66
N VAL A 106 -7.92 11.11 -3.46
CA VAL A 106 -8.03 10.32 -2.24
C VAL A 106 -9.39 10.53 -1.62
N SER A 107 -10.05 9.43 -1.27
CA SER A 107 -11.41 9.48 -0.73
C SER A 107 -11.50 9.03 0.72
N LEU A 108 -10.53 8.24 1.18
CA LEU A 108 -10.44 7.77 2.54
C LEU A 108 -8.98 7.72 2.98
N THR A 109 -8.70 8.25 4.16
CA THR A 109 -7.42 8.10 4.85
C THR A 109 -7.71 7.62 6.26
N CYS A 110 -6.95 6.65 6.75
CA CYS A 110 -7.02 6.24 8.14
C CYS A 110 -5.62 6.07 8.72
N ARG A 111 -5.51 6.35 10.02
CA ARG A 111 -4.39 5.87 10.83
C ARG A 111 -4.61 4.39 11.04
N THR A 112 -3.52 3.63 11.14
CA THR A 112 -3.63 2.21 11.48
C THR A 112 -4.27 2.08 12.88
N PRO A 113 -5.33 1.29 13.05
CA PRO A 113 -6.30 1.44 14.15
C PRO A 113 -5.81 1.15 15.57
N MET A 114 -4.50 0.98 15.82
CA MET A 114 -3.98 0.54 17.11
C MET A 114 -3.07 1.53 17.82
N ASP A 115 -2.45 2.48 17.11
CA ASP A 115 -1.52 3.39 17.76
C ASP A 115 -1.46 4.75 17.07
N ILE A 116 -1.93 5.77 17.79
CA ILE A 116 -1.89 7.15 17.33
C ILE A 116 -0.46 7.70 17.29
N HIS A 117 0.47 7.07 18.02
CA HIS A 117 1.88 7.40 18.08
C HIS A 117 2.68 6.80 16.94
N LEU A 118 2.12 5.89 16.13
CA LEU A 118 2.81 5.37 14.96
C LEU A 118 2.56 6.24 13.72
N PRO A 119 3.55 6.37 12.83
CA PRO A 119 3.44 7.22 11.64
C PRO A 119 2.68 6.54 10.49
N HIS A 120 2.34 5.25 10.61
CA HIS A 120 1.66 4.48 9.56
C HIS A 120 0.31 5.04 9.15
N MET A 121 0.09 5.09 7.84
CA MET A 121 -1.16 5.54 7.23
C MET A 121 -1.67 4.51 6.23
N LYS A 122 -2.99 4.42 6.11
CA LYS A 122 -3.64 3.75 4.99
C LYS A 122 -4.54 4.72 4.25
N CYS A 123 -4.72 4.50 2.96
CA CYS A 123 -5.57 5.35 2.14
C CYS A 123 -6.19 4.62 0.96
N LEU A 124 -7.36 5.10 0.56
CA LEU A 124 -8.05 4.69 -0.66
C LEU A 124 -7.97 5.82 -1.67
N LEU A 125 -7.44 5.50 -2.84
CA LEU A 125 -7.27 6.40 -3.97
C LEU A 125 -8.08 5.85 -5.14
N ALA A 126 -8.86 6.73 -5.76
CA ALA A 126 -9.48 6.45 -7.04
C ALA A 126 -8.72 7.17 -8.14
N ASN A 127 -8.31 6.42 -9.17
CA ASN A 127 -7.81 6.96 -10.42
C ASN A 127 -8.83 6.64 -11.51
N ASP A 128 -9.31 7.66 -12.23
CA ASP A 128 -10.20 7.50 -13.37
C ASP A 128 -9.38 7.32 -14.67
N ILE A 129 -8.39 6.43 -14.62
CA ILE A 129 -7.55 6.04 -15.77
C ILE A 129 -7.47 4.52 -15.87
N PRO A 130 -7.22 3.95 -17.07
CA PRO A 130 -6.99 2.52 -17.23
C PRO A 130 -5.85 2.02 -16.34
N GLY A 131 -6.07 0.88 -15.68
CA GLY A 131 -5.04 0.22 -14.89
C GLY A 131 -4.03 -0.52 -15.75
N ASP A 132 -2.75 -0.27 -15.51
CA ASP A 132 -1.65 -1.09 -16.02
C ASP A 132 -0.68 -1.45 -14.87
N ASP A 133 0.47 -2.04 -15.22
CA ASP A 133 1.47 -2.42 -14.22
C ASP A 133 2.29 -1.21 -13.71
N GLN A 134 2.24 -0.04 -14.35
CA GLN A 134 3.04 1.12 -13.98
C GLN A 134 2.43 1.87 -12.80
N LEU A 135 3.26 2.50 -11.95
CA LEU A 135 2.77 3.38 -10.89
C LEU A 135 2.19 4.67 -11.47
N THR A 136 1.06 5.11 -10.92
CA THR A 136 0.41 6.35 -11.36
C THR A 136 1.02 7.57 -10.67
N ARG A 137 0.84 8.73 -11.29
CA ARG A 137 1.17 10.02 -10.69
C ARG A 137 0.45 10.22 -9.35
N GLY A 138 -0.83 9.85 -9.29
CA GLY A 138 -1.65 9.97 -8.09
C GLY A 138 -1.16 9.08 -6.95
N GLU A 139 -0.75 7.85 -7.26
CA GLU A 139 -0.18 6.95 -6.25
C GLU A 139 1.11 7.50 -5.63
N LEU A 140 2.02 8.00 -6.46
CA LEU A 140 3.30 8.55 -5.99
C LEU A 140 3.11 9.82 -5.16
N ILE A 141 2.30 10.76 -5.63
CA ILE A 141 2.08 12.03 -4.94
C ILE A 141 1.30 11.84 -3.64
N CYS A 142 0.24 11.03 -3.67
CA CYS A 142 -0.49 10.67 -2.47
C CYS A 142 0.45 10.08 -1.41
N THR A 143 1.26 9.10 -1.82
CA THR A 143 2.23 8.43 -0.94
C THR A 143 3.19 9.43 -0.30
N VAL A 144 3.85 10.28 -1.11
CA VAL A 144 4.82 11.27 -0.61
C VAL A 144 4.15 12.29 0.30
N ASN A 145 2.99 12.81 -0.06
CA ASN A 145 2.29 13.82 0.73
C ASN A 145 1.82 13.28 2.08
N LEU A 146 1.37 12.02 2.11
CA LEU A 146 1.05 11.34 3.37
C LEU A 146 2.30 11.17 4.24
N MET A 147 3.43 10.74 3.67
CA MET A 147 4.69 10.61 4.41
C MET A 147 5.13 11.93 5.02
N VAL A 148 5.16 12.99 4.21
CA VAL A 148 5.56 14.34 4.64
C VAL A 148 4.64 14.86 5.75
N GLY A 149 3.33 14.74 5.60
CA GLY A 149 2.39 15.20 6.62
C GLY A 149 2.52 14.45 7.95
N ARG A 150 2.77 13.13 7.90
CA ARG A 150 3.02 12.33 9.12
C ARG A 150 4.33 12.71 9.78
N LEU A 151 5.42 12.81 9.03
CA LEU A 151 6.73 13.18 9.60
C LEU A 151 6.76 14.63 10.14
N HIS A 152 5.91 15.53 9.63
CA HIS A 152 5.73 16.87 10.20
C HIS A 152 4.83 16.93 11.45
N THR A 153 4.18 15.83 11.81
CA THR A 153 3.29 15.81 12.98
C THR A 153 4.11 15.81 14.27
N ARG A 154 3.87 16.80 15.15
CA ARG A 154 4.70 17.06 16.35
C ARG A 154 4.93 15.86 17.27
N HIS A 155 3.91 15.04 17.51
CA HIS A 155 4.03 13.88 18.41
C HIS A 155 4.73 12.68 17.76
N LEU A 156 5.03 12.75 16.45
CA LEU A 156 5.69 11.69 15.68
C LEU A 156 7.15 12.01 15.36
N ARG A 157 7.72 13.05 15.96
CA ARG A 157 9.13 13.45 15.77
C ARG A 157 10.17 12.35 16.03
N PRO A 158 9.95 11.35 16.92
CA PRO A 158 10.87 10.22 17.05
C PRO A 158 11.00 9.38 15.76
N HIS A 159 9.98 9.40 14.91
CA HIS A 159 9.94 8.61 13.69
C HIS A 159 10.63 9.30 12.51
N VAL A 160 11.36 8.51 11.73
CA VAL A 160 11.98 8.94 10.46
C VAL A 160 11.44 8.19 9.24
N VAL A 161 10.65 7.14 9.47
CA VAL A 161 9.93 6.41 8.41
C VAL A 161 8.44 6.58 8.65
N ALA A 162 7.69 6.94 7.62
CA ALA A 162 6.22 6.99 7.66
C ALA A 162 5.63 6.03 6.63
N PRO A 163 5.37 4.76 6.98
CA PRO A 163 4.86 3.80 6.02
C PRO A 163 3.44 4.12 5.56
N VAL A 164 3.18 3.89 4.27
CA VAL A 164 1.87 4.12 3.65
C VAL A 164 1.39 2.84 2.98
N MET A 165 0.18 2.41 3.31
CA MET A 165 -0.55 1.38 2.58
C MET A 165 -1.63 2.04 1.71
N LEU A 166 -1.48 1.91 0.39
CA LEU A 166 -2.36 2.57 -0.58
C LEU A 166 -3.21 1.53 -1.30
N PHE A 167 -4.53 1.65 -1.18
CA PHE A 167 -5.49 0.92 -2.00
C PHE A 167 -5.79 1.79 -3.21
N SER A 168 -5.32 1.37 -4.37
CA SER A 168 -5.41 2.12 -5.62
C SER A 168 -6.45 1.48 -6.54
N LEU A 169 -7.53 2.20 -6.79
CA LEU A 169 -8.55 1.81 -7.76
C LEU A 169 -8.22 2.39 -9.12
N LEU A 170 -8.38 1.56 -10.14
CA LEU A 170 -8.02 1.84 -11.52
C LEU A 170 -9.11 1.30 -12.47
N GLY A 171 -9.18 1.87 -13.66
CA GLY A 171 -10.15 1.51 -14.68
C GLY A 171 -9.89 0.17 -15.34
N PRO A 172 -10.94 -0.48 -15.87
CA PRO A 172 -12.37 -0.20 -15.68
C PRO A 172 -12.93 -0.59 -14.29
N GLN A 173 -12.49 -1.70 -13.70
CA GLN A 173 -12.79 -2.09 -12.30
C GLN A 173 -11.63 -2.93 -11.79
N HIS A 174 -10.57 -2.27 -11.37
CA HIS A 174 -9.37 -2.90 -10.87
C HIS A 174 -8.93 -2.30 -9.53
N LEU A 175 -8.22 -3.11 -8.75
CA LEU A 175 -7.62 -2.69 -7.49
C LEU A 175 -6.20 -3.23 -7.39
N ARG A 176 -5.28 -2.44 -6.87
CA ARG A 176 -4.01 -2.95 -6.33
C ARG A 176 -3.71 -2.33 -4.98
N VAL A 177 -2.89 -3.02 -4.19
CA VAL A 177 -2.42 -2.51 -2.90
C VAL A 177 -0.93 -2.22 -3.01
N LEU A 178 -0.52 -1.04 -2.56
CA LEU A 178 0.88 -0.67 -2.41
C LEU A 178 1.26 -0.64 -0.93
N GLU A 179 2.47 -1.09 -0.61
CA GLU A 179 3.18 -0.70 0.60
C GLU A 179 4.36 0.20 0.18
N ALA A 180 4.42 1.41 0.74
CA ALA A 180 5.45 2.37 0.38
C ALA A 180 6.08 3.03 1.62
N TYR A 181 7.38 3.29 1.54
CA TYR A 181 8.15 3.98 2.58
C TYR A 181 9.41 4.60 1.99
N TYR A 182 9.91 5.65 2.64
CA TYR A 182 11.22 6.23 2.31
C TYR A 182 12.29 5.63 3.24
N ASN A 183 13.33 5.03 2.67
CA ASN A 183 14.37 4.35 3.45
C ASN A 183 15.59 5.24 3.79
N GLY A 184 15.47 6.56 3.60
CA GLY A 184 16.56 7.52 3.72
C GLY A 184 17.26 7.84 2.40
N VAL A 185 17.12 6.99 1.38
CA VAL A 185 17.76 7.16 0.05
C VAL A 185 16.75 7.08 -1.08
N ASN A 186 15.89 6.06 -1.06
CA ASN A 186 14.91 5.78 -2.11
C ASN A 186 13.51 5.75 -1.53
N LEU A 187 12.54 6.19 -2.33
CA LEU A 187 11.14 5.83 -2.14
C LEU A 187 10.96 4.39 -2.60
N VAL A 188 10.76 3.48 -1.65
CA VAL A 188 10.49 2.07 -1.91
C VAL A 188 8.98 1.91 -2.05
N VAL A 189 8.54 1.31 -3.16
CA VAL A 189 7.13 1.00 -3.41
C VAL A 189 7.03 -0.46 -3.82
N GLN A 190 6.42 -1.26 -2.96
CA GLN A 190 6.02 -2.63 -3.26
C GLN A 190 4.54 -2.62 -3.66
N LYS A 191 4.18 -3.42 -4.65
CA LYS A 191 2.80 -3.48 -5.17
C LYS A 191 2.36 -4.90 -5.40
N THR A 192 1.09 -5.16 -5.13
CA THR A 192 0.43 -6.38 -5.61
C THR A 192 0.30 -6.33 -7.13
N ARG A 193 -0.04 -7.49 -7.71
CA ARG A 193 -0.65 -7.50 -9.04
C ARG A 193 -1.94 -6.67 -9.03
N LEU A 194 -2.38 -6.27 -10.22
CA LEU A 194 -3.69 -5.68 -10.42
C LEU A 194 -4.75 -6.79 -10.28
N TYR A 195 -5.65 -6.64 -9.32
CA TYR A 195 -6.79 -7.54 -9.13
C TYR A 195 -7.92 -7.11 -10.06
N ASP A 196 -8.49 -8.07 -10.77
CA ASP A 196 -9.74 -7.91 -11.49
C ASP A 196 -10.89 -7.89 -10.48
N MET A 197 -11.64 -6.78 -10.47
CA MET A 197 -12.75 -6.52 -9.56
C MET A 197 -14.07 -6.40 -10.34
N MET A 198 -14.17 -6.91 -11.58
CA MET A 198 -15.42 -6.86 -12.35
C MET A 198 -16.51 -7.76 -11.74
N GLU A 199 -16.10 -8.85 -11.09
CA GLU A 199 -16.98 -9.79 -10.39
C GLU A 199 -16.66 -9.80 -8.89
N TYR A 200 -17.66 -10.13 -8.07
CA TYR A 200 -17.46 -10.24 -6.63
C TYR A 200 -16.69 -11.51 -6.28
N ASP A 201 -15.54 -11.35 -5.64
CA ASP A 201 -14.76 -12.43 -5.04
C ASP A 201 -14.73 -12.24 -3.51
N GLU A 202 -15.43 -13.13 -2.80
CA GLU A 202 -15.51 -13.10 -1.33
C GLU A 202 -14.14 -13.26 -0.67
N GLY A 203 -13.28 -14.15 -1.18
CA GLY A 203 -11.98 -14.43 -0.61
C GLY A 203 -11.02 -13.24 -0.80
N LEU A 204 -11.06 -12.61 -1.97
CA LEU A 204 -10.30 -11.38 -2.22
C LEU A 204 -10.80 -10.22 -1.35
N MET A 205 -12.12 -10.07 -1.20
CA MET A 205 -12.70 -9.03 -0.35
C MET A 205 -12.32 -9.23 1.13
N ASP A 206 -12.41 -10.45 1.65
CA ASP A 206 -11.93 -10.78 3.02
C ASP A 206 -10.45 -10.44 3.19
N LEU A 207 -9.60 -10.84 2.23
CA LEU A 207 -8.17 -10.53 2.23
C LEU A 207 -7.92 -9.01 2.29
N LEU A 208 -8.58 -8.24 1.40
CA LEU A 208 -8.44 -6.79 1.33
C LEU A 208 -8.90 -6.12 2.63
N MET A 209 -10.02 -6.57 3.21
CA MET A 209 -10.50 -6.03 4.48
C MET A 209 -9.53 -6.35 5.63
N LYS A 210 -8.97 -7.56 5.68
CA LYS A 210 -7.97 -7.94 6.69
C LYS A 210 -6.71 -7.10 6.60
N TRP A 211 -6.24 -6.79 5.40
CA TRP A 211 -5.14 -5.83 5.22
C TRP A 211 -5.52 -4.41 5.66
N TRP A 212 -6.73 -3.97 5.35
CA TRP A 212 -7.20 -2.63 5.74
C TRP A 212 -7.34 -2.45 7.25
N VAL A 213 -7.88 -3.44 7.97
CA VAL A 213 -8.01 -3.37 9.44
C VAL A 213 -6.77 -3.91 10.18
N GLY A 214 -5.80 -4.46 9.45
CA GLY A 214 -4.56 -5.00 9.99
C GLY A 214 -3.69 -3.98 10.74
N HIS A 215 -2.65 -4.48 11.39
CA HIS A 215 -1.83 -3.74 12.34
C HIS A 215 -0.59 -3.11 11.70
N ALA A 216 -0.09 -2.06 12.34
CA ALA A 216 1.19 -1.45 12.03
C ALA A 216 2.29 -2.30 12.65
N VAL A 217 3.35 -2.57 11.88
CA VAL A 217 4.55 -3.30 12.32
C VAL A 217 5.79 -2.61 11.78
N GLY A 218 6.97 -3.11 12.15
CA GLY A 218 8.25 -2.58 11.67
C GLY A 218 8.75 -1.37 12.47
N GLU A 219 10.07 -1.20 12.51
CA GLU A 219 10.73 -0.07 13.17
C GLU A 219 10.62 1.18 12.32
N THR A 220 10.24 2.29 12.94
CA THR A 220 10.04 3.59 12.27
C THR A 220 10.81 4.72 12.92
N GLU A 221 11.36 4.51 14.13
CA GLU A 221 12.17 5.45 14.87
C GLU A 221 13.63 5.43 14.43
N LEU A 222 14.32 6.54 14.67
CA LEU A 222 15.77 6.53 14.72
C LEU A 222 16.20 5.66 15.90
N ILE A 223 16.96 4.60 15.63
CA ILE A 223 17.74 3.97 16.71
C ILE A 223 18.75 5.03 17.17
N THR A 224 18.45 5.75 18.24
CA THR A 224 19.47 6.49 18.97
C THR A 224 20.50 5.47 19.42
N ARG A 225 21.74 5.60 18.93
CA ARG A 225 22.88 4.84 19.42
C ARG A 225 23.23 5.30 20.85
N ASP A 226 22.36 5.05 21.80
CA ASP A 226 22.61 5.27 23.23
C ASP A 226 22.95 3.95 23.97
N ILE A 227 23.23 2.87 23.24
CA ILE A 227 23.68 1.57 23.81
C ILE A 227 25.10 1.20 23.34
N LEU A 228 25.99 2.19 23.16
CA LEU A 228 27.43 1.91 22.94
C LEU A 228 28.36 2.66 23.89
N VAL A 229 27.86 3.10 25.05
CA VAL A 229 28.73 3.48 26.17
C VAL A 229 28.17 2.89 27.46
N SER A 230 28.46 1.60 27.67
CA SER A 230 28.48 0.96 28.99
C SER A 230 29.84 0.30 29.17
#